data_AF-A0A916BNV2-F1
#
_entry.id   AF-A0A916BNV2-F1
#
_cell.length_a   1.000
_cell.length_b   1.000
_cell.length_c   1.000
_cell.angle_alpha   90.00
_cell.angle_beta   90.00
_cell.angle_gamma   90.00
#
_symmetry.space_group_name_H-M   'P 1'
#
loop_
_entity.id
_entity.type
_entity.pdbx_description
1 polymer ?
#
loop_
_entity_poly.entity_id
_entity_poly.type
_entity_poly.pdbx_seq_one_letter_code
_entity_poly.pdbx_strand_id
1 'polypeptide(L)'
;MDTHQTDITETFAQLGLSAPLIQLLNEVGYEAPTSIQQQTIPLLLAGRDLIGQAQTGTGKTAAFALPILDQLDLNERTVQALILTPTRELAIQVAEAVHGYSKYLGRVRVMPIYGGDPISKQIGRLRGGLHIVVGTPGRVMDHLRRGTLDLTFVKTVVIDEADEMLRMGFIEDVEWILGQTPADRQTALFSATMPREVRHIADRHLANPATIEIKRKTVTVPTVQQHYVHVLEKQKVEALTQLLETEAVEGEAILIFASTKVGVADLADKLQARGYAAEAMHGDMTQAQRESVIRRLREEQVEIVVATDVAARGLDIEHISHVINFDIPNDPESYVHRIGRTARAGRAGKAILFVTPRQTRMQRAIEQFTGQRLAAMKVPSRADVAARRTALFKARLLKTLQDEDLDVYLALVEELSEESGKDLAEIAAAAVRLARGDKPLDVPPAAEPEPIGYPLPVETETAMLYIDAGRKAGLRPADIVGAIANEANLPGKYIGPIEIFDDYSLVGVPTQAQAQVLSAMAGATVRGQATNIRPATSRDSGSRDRSGHKATPRDTGTRKPPSHKSAPRESERRESARHKPRHDKKRASSKPTASPKKKSFKRK
;
A
#
# COMPACT_ATOMS: atom_id res chain seq x y z
N MET A 1 -32.32 -29.04 -9.99
CA MET A 1 -31.46 -29.94 -10.76
C MET A 1 -30.30 -29.11 -11.29
N ASP A 2 -29.11 -29.69 -11.16
CA ASP A 2 -27.78 -29.24 -11.60
C ASP A 2 -27.01 -28.28 -10.70
N THR A 3 -26.76 -28.74 -9.47
CA THR A 3 -25.50 -28.46 -8.78
C THR A 3 -24.47 -29.52 -9.19
N HIS A 4 -23.67 -29.22 -10.22
CA HIS A 4 -22.42 -29.95 -10.44
C HIS A 4 -21.45 -29.57 -9.33
N GLN A 5 -21.43 -30.41 -8.29
CA GLN A 5 -20.39 -30.48 -7.29
C GLN A 5 -19.18 -31.09 -8.00
N THR A 6 -18.26 -30.24 -8.45
CA THR A 6 -17.02 -30.66 -9.12
C THR A 6 -16.19 -31.50 -8.15
N ASP A 7 -15.82 -32.70 -8.58
CA ASP A 7 -14.95 -33.62 -7.84
C ASP A 7 -13.69 -32.89 -7.34
N ILE A 8 -13.48 -32.89 -6.02
CA ILE A 8 -12.29 -32.30 -5.41
C ILE A 8 -11.11 -33.16 -5.82
N THR A 9 -10.28 -32.62 -6.70
CA THR A 9 -9.03 -33.24 -7.14
C THR A 9 -8.01 -33.14 -6.01
N GLU A 10 -7.76 -34.22 -5.28
CA GLU A 10 -6.95 -34.21 -4.06
C GLU A 10 -5.44 -34.22 -4.32
N THR A 11 -5.00 -34.67 -5.50
CA THR A 11 -3.56 -34.87 -5.79
C THR A 11 -3.15 -34.31 -7.15
N PHE A 12 -1.86 -33.96 -7.30
CA PHE A 12 -1.31 -33.49 -8.58
C PHE A 12 -1.43 -34.53 -9.70
N ALA A 13 -1.38 -35.82 -9.37
CA ALA A 13 -1.51 -36.91 -10.34
C ALA A 13 -2.85 -36.89 -11.08
N GLN A 14 -3.91 -36.38 -10.45
CA GLN A 14 -5.24 -36.28 -11.02
C GLN A 14 -5.42 -35.03 -11.91
N LEU A 15 -4.42 -34.12 -11.97
CA LEU A 15 -4.47 -32.91 -12.79
C LEU A 15 -4.05 -33.12 -14.25
N GLY A 16 -3.61 -34.33 -14.62
CA GLY A 16 -3.23 -34.68 -15.98
C GLY A 16 -1.79 -34.35 -16.37
N LEU A 17 -0.90 -34.08 -15.41
CA LEU A 17 0.53 -33.86 -15.65
C LEU A 17 1.28 -35.16 -15.95
N SER A 18 2.36 -35.08 -16.73
CA SER A 18 3.23 -36.22 -17.03
C SER A 18 3.95 -36.78 -15.80
N ALA A 19 4.29 -38.07 -15.85
CA ALA A 19 4.96 -38.78 -14.76
C ALA A 19 6.28 -38.12 -14.28
N PRO A 20 7.15 -37.55 -15.15
CA PRO A 20 8.35 -36.85 -14.70
C PRO A 20 8.05 -35.61 -13.84
N LEU A 21 6.99 -34.87 -14.14
CA LEU A 21 6.57 -33.71 -13.34
C LEU A 21 5.97 -34.15 -12.01
N ILE A 22 5.17 -35.21 -11.98
CA ILE A 22 4.63 -35.76 -10.73
C ILE A 22 5.74 -36.25 -9.81
N GLN A 23 6.74 -36.95 -10.36
CA GLN A 23 7.91 -37.39 -9.60
C GLN A 23 8.64 -36.20 -8.96
N LEU A 24 8.82 -35.12 -9.72
CA LEU A 24 9.47 -33.91 -9.23
C LEU A 24 8.70 -33.25 -8.09
N LEU A 25 7.38 -33.11 -8.25
CA LEU A 25 6.53 -32.47 -7.26
C LEU A 25 6.59 -33.21 -5.93
N ASN A 26 6.60 -34.54 -5.96
CA ASN A 26 6.78 -35.37 -4.77
C ASN A 26 8.16 -35.17 -4.11
N GLU A 27 9.24 -35.05 -4.89
CA GLU A 27 10.59 -34.81 -4.37
C GLU A 27 10.74 -33.42 -3.72
N VAL A 28 10.14 -32.40 -4.34
CA VAL A 28 10.18 -31.01 -3.84
C VAL A 28 9.25 -30.79 -2.64
N GLY A 29 8.40 -31.78 -2.31
CA GLY A 29 7.51 -31.74 -1.14
C GLY A 29 6.16 -31.08 -1.40
N TYR A 30 5.66 -31.10 -2.64
CA TYR A 30 4.30 -30.66 -2.94
C TYR A 30 3.30 -31.75 -2.49
N GLU A 31 2.62 -31.52 -1.37
CA GLU A 31 1.65 -32.48 -0.83
C GLU A 31 0.33 -32.50 -1.62
N ALA A 32 -0.29 -31.33 -1.80
CA ALA A 32 -1.57 -31.18 -2.48
C ALA A 32 -1.61 -29.90 -3.34
N PRO A 33 -2.31 -29.91 -4.49
CA PRO A 33 -2.44 -28.73 -5.32
C PRO A 33 -3.31 -27.68 -4.63
N THR A 34 -2.89 -26.42 -4.71
CA THR A 34 -3.68 -25.27 -4.25
C THR A 34 -4.93 -25.08 -5.11
N SER A 35 -5.93 -24.34 -4.60
CA SER A 35 -7.18 -24.11 -5.33
C SER A 35 -7.00 -23.44 -6.70
N ILE A 36 -5.99 -22.57 -6.86
CA ILE A 36 -5.67 -22.01 -8.19
C ILE A 36 -5.09 -23.10 -9.09
N GLN A 37 -4.14 -23.91 -8.60
CA GLN A 37 -3.51 -24.99 -9.39
C GLN A 37 -4.52 -26.03 -9.84
N GLN A 38 -5.42 -26.47 -8.95
CA GLN A 38 -6.47 -27.44 -9.26
C GLN A 38 -7.36 -26.97 -10.41
N GLN A 39 -7.73 -25.68 -10.41
CA GLN A 39 -8.67 -25.13 -11.38
C GLN A 39 -7.99 -24.69 -12.69
N THR A 40 -6.73 -24.24 -12.66
CA THR A 40 -6.07 -23.72 -13.86
C THR A 40 -5.26 -24.76 -14.62
N ILE A 41 -4.60 -25.71 -13.95
CA ILE A 41 -3.70 -26.68 -14.60
C ILE A 41 -4.43 -27.50 -15.67
N PRO A 42 -5.60 -28.13 -15.40
CA PRO A 42 -6.30 -28.92 -16.40
C PRO A 42 -6.77 -28.09 -17.61
N LEU A 43 -7.17 -26.83 -17.37
CA LEU A 43 -7.60 -25.91 -18.44
C LEU A 43 -6.43 -25.51 -19.34
N LEU A 44 -5.28 -25.24 -18.73
CA LEU A 44 -4.07 -24.89 -19.47
C LEU A 44 -3.55 -26.09 -20.27
N LEU A 45 -3.56 -27.29 -19.70
CA LEU A 45 -3.23 -28.53 -20.43
C LEU A 45 -4.18 -28.80 -21.60
N ALA A 46 -5.44 -28.38 -21.50
CA ALA A 46 -6.42 -28.46 -22.58
C ALA A 46 -6.27 -27.35 -23.67
N GLY A 47 -5.27 -26.47 -23.55
CA GLY A 47 -5.02 -25.40 -24.51
C GLY A 47 -6.00 -24.22 -24.42
N ARG A 48 -6.78 -24.10 -23.34
CA ARG A 48 -7.72 -22.99 -23.14
C ARG A 48 -7.00 -21.73 -22.68
N ASP A 49 -7.42 -20.58 -23.20
CA ASP A 49 -7.05 -19.28 -22.62
C ASP A 49 -7.65 -19.12 -21.23
N LEU A 50 -6.96 -18.37 -20.38
CA LEU A 50 -7.28 -18.32 -18.96
C LEU A 50 -7.08 -16.93 -18.36
N ILE A 51 -8.02 -16.50 -17.51
CA ILE A 51 -7.87 -15.40 -16.58
C ILE A 51 -7.86 -16.00 -15.17
N GLY A 52 -6.69 -16.00 -14.53
CA GLY A 52 -6.50 -16.47 -13.16
C GLY A 52 -6.45 -15.29 -12.19
N GLN A 53 -7.55 -15.02 -11.50
CA GLN A 53 -7.62 -13.97 -10.48
C GLN A 53 -7.28 -14.54 -9.10
N ALA A 54 -6.04 -14.33 -8.66
CA ALA A 54 -5.55 -14.78 -7.36
C ALA A 54 -4.36 -13.93 -6.86
N GLN A 55 -4.19 -13.84 -5.54
CA GLN A 55 -3.12 -13.09 -4.90
C GLN A 55 -1.74 -13.77 -5.05
N THR A 56 -0.69 -13.05 -4.67
CA THR A 56 0.66 -13.62 -4.55
C THR A 56 0.68 -14.73 -3.50
N GLY A 57 1.60 -15.69 -3.64
CA GLY A 57 1.73 -16.81 -2.70
C GLY A 57 0.67 -17.90 -2.79
N THR A 58 -0.33 -17.79 -3.68
CA THR A 58 -1.35 -18.86 -3.86
C THR A 58 -0.87 -19.99 -4.77
N GLY A 59 0.39 -20.01 -5.21
CA GLY A 59 0.94 -21.04 -6.08
C GLY A 59 0.74 -20.81 -7.59
N LYS A 60 0.46 -19.57 -8.02
CA LYS A 60 0.26 -19.20 -9.45
C LYS A 60 1.41 -19.61 -10.35
N THR A 61 2.65 -19.45 -9.90
CA THR A 61 3.85 -19.79 -10.69
C THR A 61 3.86 -21.24 -11.13
N ALA A 62 3.66 -22.19 -10.20
CA ALA A 62 3.51 -23.61 -10.56
C ALA A 62 2.27 -23.85 -11.43
N ALA A 63 1.19 -23.10 -11.19
CA ALA A 63 -0.08 -23.26 -11.88
C ALA A 63 0.02 -23.03 -13.40
N PHE A 64 0.90 -22.12 -13.87
CA PHE A 64 1.20 -21.94 -15.29
C PHE A 64 2.48 -22.65 -15.75
N ALA A 65 3.49 -22.79 -14.89
CA ALA A 65 4.78 -23.36 -15.28
C ALA A 65 4.68 -24.86 -15.59
N LEU A 66 3.90 -25.61 -14.79
CA LEU A 66 3.77 -27.05 -14.96
C LEU A 66 3.11 -27.40 -16.32
N PRO A 67 1.97 -26.81 -16.73
CA PRO A 67 1.42 -27.03 -18.06
C PRO A 67 2.36 -26.64 -19.20
N ILE A 68 3.07 -25.51 -19.09
CA ILE A 68 4.04 -25.06 -20.12
C ILE A 68 5.14 -26.10 -20.32
N LEU A 69 5.68 -26.63 -19.22
CA LEU A 69 6.74 -27.62 -19.26
C LEU A 69 6.26 -28.97 -19.80
N ASP A 70 5.02 -29.35 -19.49
CA ASP A 70 4.42 -30.61 -19.94
C ASP A 70 4.19 -30.65 -21.46
N GLN A 71 3.87 -29.50 -22.06
CA GLN A 71 3.57 -29.36 -23.49
C GLN A 71 4.80 -28.97 -24.34
N LEU A 72 5.98 -28.87 -23.72
CA LEU A 72 7.18 -28.36 -24.39
C LEU A 72 7.80 -29.40 -25.34
N ASP A 73 8.11 -29.00 -26.57
CA ASP A 73 8.84 -29.85 -27.51
C ASP A 73 10.36 -29.61 -27.39
N LEU A 74 11.07 -30.57 -26.82
CA LEU A 74 12.52 -30.45 -26.58
C LEU A 74 13.39 -30.70 -27.82
N ASN A 75 12.79 -31.15 -28.93
CA ASN A 75 13.50 -31.31 -30.19
C ASN A 75 13.71 -29.96 -30.88
N GLU A 76 12.83 -28.99 -30.59
CA GLU A 76 12.85 -27.64 -31.18
C GLU A 76 13.53 -26.63 -30.25
N ARG A 77 14.67 -26.08 -30.68
CA ARG A 77 15.44 -25.09 -29.91
C ARG A 77 14.97 -23.65 -30.11
N THR A 78 13.67 -23.47 -30.29
CA THR A 78 12.98 -22.20 -30.52
C THR A 78 12.16 -21.81 -29.30
N VAL A 79 11.93 -20.50 -29.13
CA VAL A 79 11.14 -19.99 -28.00
C VAL A 79 9.68 -20.38 -28.21
N GLN A 80 9.18 -21.26 -27.34
CA GLN A 80 7.83 -21.82 -27.38
C GLN A 80 6.91 -21.17 -26.32
N ALA A 81 7.48 -20.64 -25.24
CA ALA A 81 6.73 -19.92 -24.22
C ALA A 81 7.38 -18.59 -23.84
N LEU A 82 6.55 -17.55 -23.70
CA LEU A 82 6.93 -16.24 -23.20
C LEU A 82 6.16 -15.91 -21.93
N ILE A 83 6.85 -15.58 -20.85
CA ILE A 83 6.27 -15.20 -19.57
C ILE A 83 6.67 -13.75 -19.27
N LEU A 84 5.69 -12.85 -19.25
CA LEU A 84 5.90 -11.44 -18.92
C LEU A 84 5.66 -11.22 -17.42
N THR A 85 6.62 -10.54 -16.77
CA THR A 85 6.56 -10.20 -15.34
C THR A 85 6.88 -8.71 -15.13
N PRO A 86 6.33 -8.06 -14.09
CA PRO A 86 6.54 -6.62 -13.85
C PRO A 86 7.97 -6.24 -13.45
N THR A 87 8.70 -7.13 -12.77
CA THR A 87 10.00 -6.80 -12.16
C THR A 87 11.09 -7.79 -12.53
N ARG A 88 12.35 -7.33 -12.42
CA ARG A 88 13.55 -8.15 -12.64
C ARG A 88 13.59 -9.32 -11.66
N GLU A 89 13.31 -9.05 -10.40
CA GLU A 89 13.36 -10.03 -9.33
C GLU A 89 12.34 -11.14 -9.59
N LEU A 90 11.11 -10.77 -9.98
CA LEU A 90 10.09 -11.77 -10.31
C LEU A 90 10.46 -12.55 -11.57
N ALA A 91 11.05 -11.92 -12.59
CA ALA A 91 11.54 -12.63 -13.77
C ALA A 91 12.59 -13.70 -13.41
N ILE A 92 13.52 -13.37 -12.51
CA ILE A 92 14.53 -14.33 -12.02
C ILE A 92 13.87 -15.46 -11.24
N GLN A 93 13.01 -15.14 -10.27
CA GLN A 93 12.32 -16.13 -9.43
C GLN A 93 11.47 -17.09 -10.26
N VAL A 94 10.70 -16.57 -11.23
CA VAL A 94 9.89 -17.39 -12.11
C VAL A 94 10.79 -18.25 -13.02
N ALA A 95 11.87 -17.71 -13.56
CA ALA A 95 12.80 -18.50 -14.38
C ALA A 95 13.49 -19.62 -13.57
N GLU A 96 13.90 -19.34 -12.33
CA GLU A 96 14.46 -20.33 -11.41
C GLU A 96 13.44 -21.41 -11.05
N ALA A 97 12.19 -21.03 -10.76
CA ALA A 97 11.12 -21.98 -10.49
C ALA A 97 10.85 -22.89 -11.69
N VAL A 98 10.69 -22.31 -12.90
CA VAL A 98 10.50 -23.09 -14.14
C VAL A 98 11.70 -24.01 -14.40
N HIS A 99 12.93 -23.54 -14.17
CA HIS A 99 14.11 -24.38 -14.31
C HIS A 99 14.12 -25.52 -13.28
N GLY A 100 13.80 -25.24 -12.01
CA GLY A 100 13.64 -26.24 -10.97
C GLY A 100 12.61 -27.31 -11.34
N TYR A 101 11.46 -26.89 -11.87
CA TYR A 101 10.39 -27.78 -12.35
C TYR A 101 10.77 -28.63 -13.58
N SER A 102 11.88 -28.32 -14.25
CA SER A 102 12.30 -29.03 -15.46
C SER A 102 13.25 -30.21 -15.23
N LYS A 103 13.64 -30.48 -13.97
CA LYS A 103 14.71 -31.42 -13.59
C LYS A 103 14.63 -32.80 -14.27
N TYR A 104 13.44 -33.39 -14.37
CA TYR A 104 13.24 -34.73 -14.95
C TYR A 104 12.75 -34.73 -16.41
N LEU A 105 12.57 -33.56 -17.03
CA LEU A 105 12.08 -33.46 -18.40
C LEU A 105 13.20 -33.50 -19.45
N GLY A 106 14.46 -33.36 -19.03
CA GLY A 106 15.62 -33.29 -19.92
C GLY A 106 16.17 -31.87 -20.03
N ARG A 107 16.77 -31.52 -21.16
CA ARG A 107 17.51 -30.26 -21.31
C ARG A 107 16.60 -29.08 -21.68
N VAL A 108 15.72 -28.68 -20.77
CA VAL A 108 14.94 -27.44 -20.88
C VAL A 108 15.88 -26.23 -20.74
N ARG A 109 15.59 -25.16 -21.50
CA ARG A 109 16.42 -23.95 -21.54
C ARG A 109 15.52 -22.76 -21.29
N VAL A 110 15.63 -22.23 -20.08
CA VAL A 110 14.89 -21.08 -19.59
C VAL A 110 15.86 -19.92 -19.43
N MET A 111 15.46 -18.72 -19.82
CA MET A 111 16.29 -17.54 -19.61
C MET A 111 15.45 -16.37 -19.10
N PRO A 112 15.85 -15.73 -17.98
CA PRO A 112 15.28 -14.46 -17.59
C PRO A 112 15.89 -13.31 -18.42
N ILE A 113 15.05 -12.39 -18.87
CA ILE A 113 15.39 -11.21 -19.69
C ILE A 113 14.87 -9.95 -18.99
N TYR A 114 15.76 -9.05 -18.58
CA TYR A 114 15.38 -7.86 -17.82
C TYR A 114 16.38 -6.70 -17.99
N GLY A 115 15.96 -5.50 -17.57
CA GLY A 115 16.79 -4.29 -17.57
C GLY A 115 17.88 -4.31 -16.49
N GLY A 116 18.92 -3.47 -16.65
CA GLY A 116 20.01 -3.32 -15.68
C GLY A 116 21.19 -4.29 -15.84
N ASP A 117 21.01 -5.40 -16.56
CA ASP A 117 22.12 -6.27 -17.00
C ASP A 117 22.53 -5.91 -18.46
N PRO A 118 23.81 -5.98 -18.84
CA PRO A 118 24.25 -5.66 -20.20
C PRO A 118 23.57 -6.53 -21.25
N ILE A 119 22.90 -5.89 -22.22
CA ILE A 119 22.15 -6.60 -23.26
C ILE A 119 23.04 -7.52 -24.10
N SER A 120 24.32 -7.19 -24.28
CA SER A 120 25.29 -8.01 -25.01
C SER A 120 25.44 -9.43 -24.42
N LYS A 121 25.40 -9.55 -23.08
CA LYS A 121 25.41 -10.86 -22.40
C LYS A 121 24.13 -11.65 -22.69
N GLN A 122 22.98 -10.96 -22.69
CA GLN A 122 21.68 -11.58 -22.98
C GLN A 122 21.61 -12.06 -24.43
N ILE A 123 22.08 -11.25 -25.38
CA ILE A 123 22.20 -11.62 -26.81
C ILE A 123 23.07 -12.86 -26.99
N GLY A 124 24.22 -12.93 -26.30
CA GLY A 124 25.10 -14.09 -26.35
C GLY A 124 24.41 -15.39 -25.92
N ARG A 125 23.57 -15.33 -24.87
CA ARG A 125 22.81 -16.49 -24.38
C ARG A 125 21.66 -16.87 -25.30
N LEU A 126 20.96 -15.90 -25.90
CA LEU A 126 19.86 -16.13 -26.84
C LEU A 126 20.30 -16.91 -28.08
N ARG A 127 21.53 -16.72 -28.56
CA ARG A 127 22.10 -17.46 -29.69
C ARG A 127 22.18 -18.98 -29.47
N GLY A 128 22.19 -19.43 -28.22
CA GLY A 128 22.29 -20.85 -27.87
C GLY A 128 21.01 -21.66 -28.10
N GLY A 129 19.92 -21.02 -28.53
CA GLY A 129 18.58 -21.60 -28.59
C GLY A 129 17.97 -21.74 -27.19
N LEU A 130 16.72 -21.31 -27.05
CA LEU A 130 15.97 -21.31 -25.80
C LEU A 130 14.59 -21.88 -26.05
N HIS A 131 13.98 -22.43 -25.00
CA HIS A 131 12.61 -22.94 -25.06
C HIS A 131 11.63 -21.96 -24.40
N ILE A 132 12.05 -21.35 -23.28
CA ILE A 132 11.21 -20.46 -22.47
C ILE A 132 11.96 -19.16 -22.19
N VAL A 133 11.28 -18.04 -22.40
CA VAL A 133 11.75 -16.72 -22.02
C VAL A 133 10.84 -16.18 -20.93
N VAL A 134 11.45 -15.72 -19.83
CA VAL A 134 10.75 -15.00 -18.76
C VAL A 134 11.31 -13.58 -18.75
N GLY A 135 10.50 -12.53 -18.78
CA GLY A 135 11.11 -11.21 -18.82
C GLY A 135 10.22 -10.01 -18.56
N THR A 136 10.88 -8.88 -18.32
CA THR A 136 10.20 -7.60 -18.13
C THR A 136 9.84 -6.96 -19.48
N PRO A 137 8.66 -6.32 -19.62
CA PRO A 137 8.18 -5.81 -20.91
C PRO A 137 9.21 -4.95 -21.65
N GLY A 138 9.77 -3.93 -20.98
CA GLY A 138 10.75 -3.03 -21.60
C GLY A 138 11.97 -3.73 -22.20
N ARG A 139 12.53 -4.76 -21.53
CA ARG A 139 13.71 -5.47 -22.06
C ARG A 139 13.32 -6.47 -23.16
N VAL A 140 12.19 -7.17 -23.02
CA VAL A 140 11.67 -8.05 -24.08
C VAL A 140 11.44 -7.26 -25.37
N MET A 141 10.84 -6.08 -25.26
CA MET A 141 10.63 -5.17 -26.38
C MET A 141 11.95 -4.72 -27.04
N ASP A 142 12.98 -4.40 -26.26
CA ASP A 142 14.32 -4.04 -26.77
C ASP A 142 14.94 -5.20 -27.57
N HIS A 143 14.84 -6.44 -27.09
CA HIS A 143 15.33 -7.61 -27.81
C HIS A 143 14.58 -7.88 -29.12
N LEU A 144 13.25 -7.72 -29.12
CA LEU A 144 12.39 -7.85 -30.29
C LEU A 144 12.74 -6.80 -31.36
N ARG A 145 12.85 -5.53 -30.98
CA ARG A 145 13.20 -4.44 -31.89
C ARG A 145 14.57 -4.62 -32.55
N ARG A 146 15.50 -5.28 -31.85
CA ARG A 146 16.85 -5.61 -32.36
C ARG A 146 16.89 -6.90 -33.19
N GLY A 147 15.79 -7.66 -33.27
CA GLY A 147 15.77 -8.98 -33.93
C GLY A 147 16.62 -10.03 -33.23
N THR A 148 16.87 -9.87 -31.93
CA THR A 148 17.70 -10.79 -31.12
C THR A 148 16.88 -11.83 -30.36
N LEU A 149 15.58 -11.59 -30.23
CA LEU A 149 14.58 -12.52 -29.75
C LEU A 149 13.56 -12.73 -30.87
N ASP A 150 13.28 -13.99 -31.20
CA ASP A 150 12.28 -14.40 -32.18
C ASP A 150 11.13 -15.10 -31.44
N LEU A 151 9.91 -14.61 -31.64
CA LEU A 151 8.69 -15.14 -31.02
C LEU A 151 7.80 -15.89 -32.02
N THR A 152 8.26 -16.14 -33.24
CA THR A 152 7.48 -16.76 -34.32
C THR A 152 6.90 -18.13 -33.94
N PHE A 153 7.58 -18.87 -33.07
CA PHE A 153 7.17 -20.23 -32.65
C PHE A 153 6.55 -20.27 -31.24
N VAL A 154 6.22 -19.12 -30.65
CA VAL A 154 5.59 -19.07 -29.34
C VAL A 154 4.17 -19.61 -29.41
N LYS A 155 3.91 -20.67 -28.65
CA LYS A 155 2.61 -21.32 -28.50
C LYS A 155 1.87 -20.85 -27.25
N THR A 156 2.60 -20.40 -26.23
CA THR A 156 2.00 -19.97 -24.95
C THR A 156 2.58 -18.64 -24.50
N VAL A 157 1.70 -17.72 -24.13
CA VAL A 157 2.07 -16.45 -23.49
C VAL A 157 1.42 -16.35 -22.12
N VAL A 158 2.21 -16.01 -21.10
CA VAL A 158 1.74 -15.73 -19.75
C VAL A 158 1.97 -14.27 -19.42
N ILE A 159 0.95 -13.62 -18.87
CA ILE A 159 1.01 -12.26 -18.34
C ILE A 159 0.83 -12.38 -16.83
N ASP A 160 1.92 -12.36 -16.07
CA ASP A 160 1.89 -12.50 -14.61
C ASP A 160 1.92 -11.14 -13.91
N GLU A 161 1.13 -11.00 -12.84
CA GLU A 161 0.90 -9.74 -12.12
C GLU A 161 0.51 -8.57 -13.04
N ALA A 162 -0.49 -8.77 -13.89
CA ALA A 162 -0.90 -7.78 -14.90
C ALA A 162 -1.30 -6.41 -14.32
N ASP A 163 -1.89 -6.39 -13.13
CA ASP A 163 -2.23 -5.16 -12.41
C ASP A 163 -1.00 -4.41 -11.88
N GLU A 164 0.07 -5.12 -11.54
CA GLU A 164 1.35 -4.49 -11.22
C GLU A 164 2.01 -3.88 -12.47
N MET A 165 1.93 -4.57 -13.62
CA MET A 165 2.41 -4.00 -14.88
C MET A 165 1.64 -2.72 -15.27
N LEU A 166 0.34 -2.63 -14.95
CA LEU A 166 -0.43 -1.38 -15.05
C LEU A 166 0.11 -0.30 -14.13
N ARG A 167 0.31 -0.60 -12.84
CA ARG A 167 0.84 0.37 -11.87
C ARG A 167 2.22 0.92 -12.27
N MET A 168 3.03 0.11 -12.96
CA MET A 168 4.35 0.48 -13.44
C MET A 168 4.34 1.18 -14.81
N GLY A 169 3.18 1.31 -15.45
CA GLY A 169 3.05 1.96 -16.77
C GLY A 169 3.48 1.10 -17.95
N PHE A 170 3.56 -0.22 -17.82
CA PHE A 170 4.02 -1.14 -18.87
C PHE A 170 2.90 -1.64 -19.81
N ILE A 171 1.67 -1.14 -19.68
CA ILE A 171 0.52 -1.69 -20.42
C ILE A 171 0.67 -1.56 -21.93
N GLU A 172 1.14 -0.40 -22.41
CA GLU A 172 1.40 -0.21 -23.84
C GLU A 172 2.53 -1.13 -24.34
N ASP A 173 3.57 -1.34 -23.53
CA ASP A 173 4.66 -2.26 -23.85
C ASP A 173 4.16 -3.71 -23.94
N VAL A 174 3.30 -4.13 -23.00
CA VAL A 174 2.70 -5.47 -22.99
C VAL A 174 1.82 -5.66 -24.23
N GLU A 175 0.93 -4.73 -24.55
CA GLU A 175 0.09 -4.79 -25.75
C GLU A 175 0.94 -4.88 -27.04
N TRP A 176 2.02 -4.08 -27.10
CA TRP A 176 2.94 -4.12 -28.24
C TRP A 176 3.61 -5.49 -28.39
N ILE A 177 4.11 -6.07 -27.29
CA ILE A 177 4.73 -7.40 -27.29
C ILE A 177 3.74 -8.48 -27.73
N LEU A 178 2.51 -8.45 -27.22
CA LEU A 178 1.45 -9.39 -27.60
C LEU A 178 1.05 -9.25 -29.09
N GLY A 179 1.27 -8.08 -29.69
CA GLY A 179 1.11 -7.87 -31.12
C GLY A 179 2.25 -8.46 -31.97
N GLN A 180 3.38 -8.81 -31.37
CA GLN A 180 4.51 -9.47 -32.05
C GLN A 180 4.48 -11.00 -31.93
N THR A 181 3.53 -11.58 -31.18
CA THR A 181 3.38 -13.04 -31.03
C THR A 181 2.36 -13.61 -32.03
N PRO A 182 2.43 -14.91 -32.36
CA PRO A 182 1.47 -15.56 -33.26
C PRO A 182 0.03 -15.38 -32.78
N ALA A 183 -0.92 -15.27 -33.73
CA ALA A 183 -2.34 -15.15 -33.40
C ALA A 183 -2.92 -16.48 -32.87
N ASP A 184 -2.41 -17.60 -33.35
CA ASP A 184 -2.77 -18.95 -32.88
C ASP A 184 -1.81 -19.34 -31.74
N ARG A 185 -2.15 -18.90 -30.54
CA ARG A 185 -1.42 -19.18 -29.30
C ARG A 185 -2.40 -19.26 -28.13
N GLN A 186 -2.01 -19.98 -27.10
CA GLN A 186 -2.67 -19.93 -25.80
C GLN A 186 -2.16 -18.70 -25.02
N THR A 187 -3.08 -17.93 -24.43
CA THR A 187 -2.74 -16.81 -23.54
C THR A 187 -3.34 -17.01 -22.15
N ALA A 188 -2.50 -16.91 -21.11
CA ALA A 188 -2.93 -16.95 -19.72
C ALA A 188 -2.57 -15.64 -19.00
N LEU A 189 -3.57 -14.98 -18.41
CA LEU A 189 -3.41 -13.75 -17.66
C LEU A 189 -3.63 -14.04 -16.18
N PHE A 190 -2.64 -13.71 -15.35
CA PHE A 190 -2.72 -13.83 -13.90
C PHE A 190 -2.63 -12.44 -13.26
N SER A 191 -3.57 -12.15 -12.36
CA SER A 191 -3.59 -10.86 -11.67
C SER A 191 -4.37 -10.94 -10.36
N ALA A 192 -4.04 -10.09 -9.38
CA ALA A 192 -4.83 -10.02 -8.15
C ALA A 192 -6.13 -9.24 -8.36
N THR A 193 -6.12 -8.27 -9.28
CA THR A 193 -7.22 -7.33 -9.53
C THR A 193 -7.48 -7.17 -11.03
N MET A 194 -8.71 -6.83 -11.43
CA MET A 194 -9.07 -6.65 -12.85
C MET A 194 -9.55 -5.22 -13.13
N PRO A 195 -8.64 -4.22 -13.09
CA PRO A 195 -8.95 -2.85 -13.52
C PRO A 195 -9.29 -2.80 -15.02
N ARG A 196 -9.84 -1.68 -15.48
CA ARG A 196 -10.40 -1.57 -16.85
C ARG A 196 -9.36 -1.84 -17.93
N GLU A 197 -8.13 -1.38 -17.70
CA GLU A 197 -6.99 -1.49 -18.61
C GLU A 197 -6.51 -2.95 -18.72
N VAL A 198 -6.41 -3.66 -17.59
CA VAL A 198 -6.06 -5.10 -17.60
C VAL A 198 -7.18 -5.92 -18.24
N ARG A 199 -8.45 -5.56 -18.00
CA ARG A 199 -9.59 -6.19 -18.67
C ARG A 199 -9.56 -5.92 -20.18
N HIS A 200 -9.15 -4.73 -20.62
CA HIS A 200 -9.00 -4.42 -22.04
C HIS A 200 -7.97 -5.31 -22.72
N ILE A 201 -6.81 -5.55 -22.09
CA ILE A 201 -5.82 -6.52 -22.59
C ILE A 201 -6.45 -7.91 -22.71
N ALA A 202 -7.16 -8.35 -21.67
CA ALA A 202 -7.80 -9.66 -21.65
C ALA A 202 -8.79 -9.81 -22.82
N ASP A 203 -9.70 -8.86 -22.99
CA ASP A 203 -10.74 -8.88 -24.03
C ASP A 203 -10.16 -8.84 -25.45
N ARG A 204 -9.00 -8.21 -25.63
CA ARG A 204 -8.34 -8.03 -26.93
C ARG A 204 -7.44 -9.21 -27.32
N HIS A 205 -6.73 -9.79 -26.36
CA HIS A 205 -5.65 -10.73 -26.63
C HIS A 205 -5.95 -12.17 -26.23
N LEU A 206 -7.04 -12.44 -25.48
CA LEU A 206 -7.45 -13.80 -25.11
C LEU A 206 -8.69 -14.22 -25.90
N ALA A 207 -8.73 -15.49 -26.30
CA ALA A 207 -9.81 -16.09 -27.06
C ALA A 207 -10.72 -16.95 -26.15
N ASN A 208 -11.93 -16.46 -25.85
CA ASN A 208 -12.93 -17.14 -25.00
C ASN A 208 -12.33 -17.70 -23.69
N PRO A 209 -11.70 -16.85 -22.86
CA PRO A 209 -10.94 -17.31 -21.71
C PRO A 209 -11.81 -17.90 -20.61
N ALA A 210 -11.34 -18.98 -19.99
CA ALA A 210 -11.90 -19.45 -18.72
C ALA A 210 -11.48 -18.49 -17.60
N THR A 211 -12.43 -18.04 -16.78
CA THR A 211 -12.14 -17.15 -15.64
C THR A 211 -12.20 -17.92 -14.34
N ILE A 212 -11.07 -17.99 -13.64
CA ILE A 212 -10.94 -18.62 -12.32
C ILE A 212 -10.69 -17.52 -11.29
N GLU A 213 -11.65 -17.32 -10.40
CA GLU A 213 -11.53 -16.34 -9.31
C GLU A 213 -11.39 -17.07 -7.97
N ILE A 214 -10.21 -16.96 -7.36
CA ILE A 214 -9.97 -17.51 -6.03
C ILE A 214 -10.34 -16.44 -5.02
N LYS A 215 -11.51 -16.61 -4.40
CA LYS A 215 -11.96 -15.74 -3.32
C LYS A 215 -10.92 -15.72 -2.20
N ARG A 216 -10.54 -14.52 -1.78
CA ARG A 216 -9.68 -14.31 -0.62
C ARG A 216 -10.31 -14.97 0.61
N LYS A 217 -9.62 -15.96 1.17
CA LYS A 217 -9.60 -16.07 2.64
C LYS A 217 -8.78 -14.86 3.08
N THR A 218 -9.36 -13.99 3.89
CA THR A 218 -8.70 -12.79 4.43
C THR A 218 -7.26 -13.13 4.84
N VAL A 219 -6.30 -12.65 4.05
CA VAL A 219 -4.86 -12.74 4.34
C VAL A 219 -4.56 -11.67 5.38
N THR A 220 -5.15 -11.83 6.54
CA THR A 220 -4.57 -11.25 7.74
C THR A 220 -3.61 -12.30 8.23
N VAL A 221 -2.32 -12.01 8.15
CA VAL A 221 -1.31 -12.80 8.84
C VAL A 221 -1.69 -12.70 10.32
N PRO A 222 -2.25 -13.75 10.95
CA PRO A 222 -2.83 -13.63 12.29
C PRO A 222 -1.80 -13.20 13.33
N THR A 223 -0.51 -13.36 12.99
CA THR A 223 0.66 -13.06 13.82
C THR A 223 1.13 -11.60 13.77
N VAL A 224 0.56 -10.75 12.90
CA VAL A 224 0.93 -9.32 12.86
C VAL A 224 -0.04 -8.49 13.69
N GLN A 225 0.47 -7.89 14.77
CA GLN A 225 -0.25 -6.91 15.57
C GLN A 225 -0.31 -5.57 14.83
N GLN A 226 -1.52 -5.16 14.44
CA GLN A 226 -1.73 -3.98 13.62
C GLN A 226 -2.27 -2.81 14.44
N HIS A 227 -1.53 -1.71 14.43
CA HIS A 227 -1.87 -0.48 15.14
C HIS A 227 -1.90 0.72 14.20
N TYR A 228 -2.61 1.77 14.61
CA TYR A 228 -2.55 3.06 13.95
C TYR A 228 -2.37 4.20 14.95
N VAL A 229 -1.71 5.26 14.50
CA VAL A 229 -1.44 6.49 15.24
C VAL A 229 -1.99 7.66 14.46
N HIS A 230 -2.76 8.52 15.13
CA HIS A 230 -3.10 9.82 14.58
C HIS A 230 -1.96 10.81 14.81
N VAL A 231 -1.45 11.39 13.72
CA VAL A 231 -0.33 12.33 13.76
C VAL A 231 -0.48 13.38 12.66
N LEU A 232 -0.06 14.61 12.94
CA LEU A 232 0.02 15.66 11.93
C LEU A 232 1.29 15.50 11.10
N GLU A 233 1.24 15.94 9.84
CA GLU A 233 2.39 15.79 8.92
C GLU A 233 3.69 16.37 9.49
N LYS A 234 3.60 17.54 10.13
CA LYS A 234 4.74 18.23 10.76
C LYS A 234 5.32 17.47 11.96
N GLN A 235 4.54 16.59 12.59
CA GLN A 235 4.90 15.86 13.81
C GLN A 235 5.36 14.42 13.52
N LYS A 236 5.19 13.91 12.29
CA LYS A 236 5.50 12.52 11.96
C LYS A 236 6.93 12.11 12.32
N VAL A 237 7.92 12.97 12.04
CA VAL A 237 9.34 12.66 12.33
C VAL A 237 9.58 12.53 13.84
N GLU A 238 9.05 13.46 14.63
CA GLU A 238 9.17 13.41 16.10
C GLU A 238 8.46 12.18 16.66
N ALA A 239 7.22 11.94 16.22
CA ALA A 239 6.44 10.78 16.63
C ALA A 239 7.11 9.44 16.26
N LEU A 240 7.72 9.37 15.08
CA LEU A 240 8.52 8.22 14.67
C LEU A 240 9.69 7.99 15.62
N THR A 241 10.46 9.03 15.94
CA THR A 241 11.62 8.88 16.83
C THR A 241 11.21 8.47 18.24
N GLN A 242 10.10 9.01 18.76
CA GLN A 242 9.54 8.60 20.05
C GLN A 242 9.13 7.13 20.05
N LEU A 243 8.48 6.66 18.96
CA LEU A 243 8.13 5.25 18.80
C LEU A 243 9.35 4.35 18.70
N LEU A 244 10.36 4.73 17.91
CA LEU A 244 11.61 3.98 17.79
C LEU A 244 12.27 3.81 19.15
N GLU A 245 12.31 4.83 20.00
CA GLU A 245 12.92 4.70 21.33
C GLU A 245 12.14 3.80 22.31
N THR A 246 10.82 3.74 22.18
CA THR A 246 10.00 2.91 23.07
C THR A 246 9.84 1.47 22.59
N GLU A 247 9.81 1.27 21.28
CA GLU A 247 9.47 0.00 20.63
C GLU A 247 10.69 -0.73 20.07
N ALA A 248 11.82 -0.06 19.83
CA ALA A 248 13.01 -0.74 19.31
C ALA A 248 13.49 -1.82 20.29
N VAL A 249 13.76 -2.99 19.72
CA VAL A 249 14.33 -4.14 20.40
C VAL A 249 15.72 -4.34 19.83
N GLU A 250 16.70 -4.53 20.72
CA GLU A 250 18.08 -4.78 20.35
C GLU A 250 18.19 -6.05 19.48
N GLY A 251 18.90 -5.96 18.34
CA GLY A 251 19.07 -7.07 17.39
C GLY A 251 17.90 -7.28 16.41
N GLU A 252 16.86 -6.44 16.43
CA GLU A 252 15.73 -6.54 15.49
C GLU A 252 15.73 -5.42 14.45
N ALA A 253 15.34 -5.74 13.22
CA ALA A 253 15.25 -4.80 12.12
C ALA A 253 13.88 -4.11 12.04
N ILE A 254 13.89 -2.83 11.65
CA ILE A 254 12.70 -2.01 11.44
C ILE A 254 12.63 -1.58 9.98
N LEU A 255 11.49 -1.83 9.33
CA LEU A 255 11.24 -1.38 7.96
C LEU A 255 10.22 -0.24 7.96
N ILE A 256 10.61 0.91 7.41
CA ILE A 256 9.78 2.11 7.35
C ILE A 256 9.39 2.38 5.90
N PHE A 257 8.11 2.55 5.62
CA PHE A 257 7.59 2.86 4.29
C PHE A 257 7.23 4.33 4.14
N ALA A 258 7.79 4.98 3.12
CA ALA A 258 7.43 6.34 2.69
C ALA A 258 7.12 6.37 1.18
N SER A 259 6.30 7.34 0.76
CA SER A 259 5.68 7.31 -0.58
C SER A 259 6.57 7.84 -1.71
N THR A 260 7.63 8.62 -1.41
CA THR A 260 8.47 9.25 -2.45
C THR A 260 9.95 8.93 -2.25
N LYS A 261 10.71 8.87 -3.36
CA LYS A 261 12.17 8.62 -3.31
C LYS A 261 12.91 9.70 -2.51
N VAL A 262 12.51 10.96 -2.72
CA VAL A 262 13.05 12.11 -1.99
C VAL A 262 12.71 12.02 -0.50
N GLY A 263 11.46 11.70 -0.16
CA GLY A 263 11.04 11.53 1.23
C GLY A 263 11.73 10.37 1.93
N VAL A 264 12.01 9.28 1.22
CA VAL A 264 12.80 8.15 1.75
C VAL A 264 14.23 8.58 2.11
N ALA A 265 14.91 9.28 1.19
CA ALA A 265 16.26 9.78 1.44
C ALA A 265 16.30 10.79 2.60
N ASP A 266 15.43 11.81 2.55
CA ASP A 266 15.33 12.84 3.59
C ASP A 266 14.99 12.27 4.98
N LEU A 267 14.10 11.27 5.04
CA LEU A 267 13.76 10.61 6.31
C LEU A 267 14.94 9.79 6.85
N ALA A 268 15.67 9.07 5.98
CA ALA A 268 16.86 8.33 6.39
C ALA A 268 17.94 9.27 6.94
N ASP A 269 18.23 10.37 6.26
CA ASP A 269 19.20 11.39 6.69
C ASP A 269 18.80 11.99 8.05
N LYS A 270 17.51 12.29 8.25
CA LYS A 270 16.98 12.80 9.52
C LYS A 270 17.11 11.80 10.67
N LEU A 271 17.02 10.51 10.40
CA LEU A 271 17.22 9.45 11.38
C LEU A 271 18.71 9.28 11.70
N GLN A 272 19.58 9.29 10.69
CA GLN A 272 21.03 9.24 10.88
C GLN A 272 21.53 10.44 11.72
N ALA A 273 21.06 11.64 11.43
CA ALA A 273 21.38 12.85 12.20
C ALA A 273 20.97 12.78 13.68
N ARG A 274 20.03 11.87 14.01
CA ARG A 274 19.58 11.59 15.39
C ARG A 274 20.27 10.38 16.01
N GLY A 275 21.24 9.78 15.31
CA GLY A 275 22.06 8.68 15.80
C GLY A 275 21.50 7.28 15.54
N TYR A 276 20.48 7.13 14.67
CA TYR A 276 19.99 5.81 14.28
C TYR A 276 20.81 5.23 13.14
N ALA A 277 21.08 3.92 13.18
CA ALA A 277 21.66 3.16 12.07
C ALA A 277 20.59 2.93 10.97
N ALA A 278 20.28 4.00 10.24
CA ALA A 278 19.22 4.02 9.23
C ALA A 278 19.77 4.15 7.80
N GLU A 279 19.20 3.45 6.83
CA GLU A 279 19.54 3.60 5.40
C GLU A 279 18.31 3.69 4.49
N ALA A 280 18.45 4.42 3.39
CA ALA A 280 17.44 4.59 2.37
C ALA A 280 17.47 3.45 1.33
N MET A 281 16.29 3.01 0.89
CA MET A 281 16.09 2.04 -0.18
C MET A 281 15.00 2.50 -1.16
N HIS A 282 15.38 2.99 -2.34
CA HIS A 282 14.45 3.56 -3.33
C HIS A 282 14.82 3.23 -4.77
N GLY A 283 13.90 3.49 -5.71
CA GLY A 283 14.02 3.05 -7.12
C GLY A 283 15.18 3.64 -7.94
N ASP A 284 15.84 4.71 -7.51
CA ASP A 284 17.02 5.25 -8.19
C ASP A 284 18.34 4.56 -7.80
N MET A 285 18.30 3.65 -6.83
CA MET A 285 19.49 2.89 -6.45
C MET A 285 19.82 1.84 -7.49
N THR A 286 21.12 1.67 -7.74
CA THR A 286 21.60 0.53 -8.51
C THR A 286 21.33 -0.77 -7.76
N GLN A 287 21.25 -1.87 -8.50
CA GLN A 287 21.05 -3.19 -7.91
C GLN A 287 22.13 -3.53 -6.87
N ALA A 288 23.39 -3.21 -7.16
CA ALA A 288 24.51 -3.46 -6.25
C ALA A 288 24.39 -2.68 -4.94
N GLN A 289 23.91 -1.42 -5.00
CA GLN A 289 23.63 -0.63 -3.80
C GLN A 289 22.50 -1.27 -2.99
N ARG A 290 21.42 -1.70 -3.64
CA ARG A 290 20.29 -2.35 -2.98
C ARG A 290 20.70 -3.66 -2.28
N GLU A 291 21.46 -4.51 -2.95
CA GLU A 291 22.02 -5.74 -2.38
C GLU A 291 22.96 -5.46 -1.21
N SER A 292 23.74 -4.38 -1.26
CA SER A 292 24.59 -3.95 -0.16
C SER A 292 23.80 -3.52 1.08
N VAL A 293 22.69 -2.77 0.92
CA VAL A 293 21.82 -2.41 2.05
C VAL A 293 21.19 -3.66 2.65
N ILE A 294 20.68 -4.57 1.82
CA ILE A 294 20.07 -5.83 2.28
C ILE A 294 21.09 -6.70 3.04
N ARG A 295 22.32 -6.79 2.53
CA ARG A 295 23.40 -7.52 3.19
C ARG A 295 23.73 -6.93 4.55
N ARG A 296 23.88 -5.60 4.66
CA ARG A 296 24.17 -4.93 5.93
C ARG A 296 23.04 -5.03 6.94
N LEU A 297 21.79 -5.02 6.47
CA LEU A 297 20.62 -5.29 7.33
C LEU A 297 20.63 -6.73 7.85
N ARG A 298 21.08 -7.71 7.05
CA ARG A 298 21.26 -9.12 7.45
C ARG A 298 22.42 -9.31 8.43
N GLU A 299 23.49 -8.54 8.26
CA GLU A 299 24.67 -8.54 9.13
C GLU A 299 24.50 -7.65 10.39
N GLU A 300 23.28 -7.16 10.67
CA GLU A 300 22.94 -6.29 11.83
C GLU A 300 23.73 -4.96 11.90
N GLN A 301 24.35 -4.54 10.81
CA GLN A 301 25.06 -3.26 10.72
C GLN A 301 24.11 -2.07 10.49
N VAL A 302 22.92 -2.35 10.00
CA VAL A 302 21.83 -1.39 9.80
C VAL A 302 20.63 -1.93 10.54
N GLU A 303 20.01 -1.10 11.37
CA GLU A 303 18.84 -1.48 12.16
C GLU A 303 17.54 -1.02 11.49
N ILE A 304 17.60 0.09 10.74
CA ILE A 304 16.43 0.72 10.14
C ILE A 304 16.61 0.86 8.64
N VAL A 305 15.66 0.37 7.86
CA VAL A 305 15.59 0.66 6.42
C VAL A 305 14.35 1.49 6.13
N VAL A 306 14.54 2.65 5.51
CA VAL A 306 13.46 3.47 4.98
C VAL A 306 13.32 3.16 3.50
N ALA A 307 12.14 2.73 3.05
CA ALA A 307 11.93 2.23 1.70
C ALA A 307 10.66 2.73 1.02
N THR A 308 10.69 2.74 -0.31
CA THR A 308 9.47 2.81 -1.15
C THR A 308 8.90 1.41 -1.39
N ASP A 309 7.62 1.32 -1.76
CA ASP A 309 6.96 0.05 -2.09
C ASP A 309 7.74 -0.80 -3.10
N VAL A 310 8.19 -0.17 -4.19
CA VAL A 310 8.94 -0.85 -5.27
C VAL A 310 10.25 -1.42 -4.74
N ALA A 311 10.94 -0.65 -3.90
CA ALA A 311 12.27 -1.01 -3.40
C ALA A 311 12.24 -2.04 -2.26
N ALA A 312 11.11 -2.24 -1.59
CA ALA A 312 10.96 -3.29 -0.58
C ALA A 312 10.40 -4.61 -1.14
N ARG A 313 10.01 -4.67 -2.42
CA ARG A 313 9.54 -5.91 -3.06
C ARG A 313 10.66 -6.95 -3.11
N GLY A 314 10.31 -8.19 -2.81
CA GLY A 314 11.29 -9.29 -2.76
C GLY A 314 12.28 -9.22 -1.59
N LEU A 315 12.12 -8.27 -0.65
CA LEU A 315 12.91 -8.25 0.58
C LEU A 315 12.61 -9.52 1.38
N ASP A 316 13.63 -10.36 1.56
CA ASP A 316 13.59 -11.59 2.33
C ASP A 316 14.56 -11.56 3.50
N ILE A 317 14.02 -11.06 4.62
CA ILE A 317 14.75 -10.82 5.86
C ILE A 317 13.88 -11.33 6.99
N GLU A 318 14.46 -12.22 7.78
CA GLU A 318 13.76 -12.99 8.80
C GLU A 318 13.49 -12.21 10.09
N HIS A 319 14.37 -11.27 10.44
CA HIS A 319 14.39 -10.55 11.72
C HIS A 319 13.78 -9.14 11.66
N ILE A 320 12.86 -8.89 10.72
CA ILE A 320 12.06 -7.65 10.74
C ILE A 320 10.95 -7.81 11.77
N SER A 321 11.03 -7.12 12.89
CA SER A 321 10.00 -7.15 13.94
C SER A 321 8.95 -6.06 13.78
N HIS A 322 9.34 -4.92 13.20
CA HIS A 322 8.46 -3.77 13.03
C HIS A 322 8.37 -3.31 11.58
N VAL A 323 7.14 -3.08 11.14
CA VAL A 323 6.85 -2.36 9.89
C VAL A 323 6.13 -1.07 10.23
N ILE A 324 6.73 0.07 9.91
CA ILE A 324 6.15 1.40 10.13
C ILE A 324 5.74 1.97 8.78
N ASN A 325 4.44 2.18 8.59
CA ASN A 325 3.91 2.93 7.46
C ASN A 325 3.93 4.42 7.81
N PHE A 326 5.06 5.09 7.56
CA PHE A 326 5.23 6.53 7.79
C PHE A 326 4.25 7.33 6.92
N ASP A 327 4.07 6.87 5.68
CA ASP A 327 3.00 7.30 4.80
C ASP A 327 1.98 6.17 4.58
N ILE A 328 0.70 6.50 4.71
CA ILE A 328 -0.38 5.56 4.40
C ILE A 328 -0.31 5.13 2.93
N PRO A 329 -0.40 3.82 2.63
CA PRO A 329 -0.42 3.35 1.24
C PRO A 329 -1.64 3.89 0.50
N ASN A 330 -1.51 4.09 -0.82
CA ASN A 330 -2.58 4.61 -1.66
C ASN A 330 -3.75 3.64 -1.83
N ASP A 331 -3.50 2.35 -1.64
CA ASP A 331 -4.49 1.28 -1.74
C ASP A 331 -4.32 0.23 -0.62
N PRO A 332 -5.40 -0.49 -0.24
CA PRO A 332 -5.34 -1.50 0.81
C PRO A 332 -4.48 -2.73 0.51
N GLU A 333 -4.23 -3.06 -0.75
CA GLU A 333 -3.44 -4.24 -1.12
C GLU A 333 -1.95 -4.00 -0.83
N SER A 334 -1.48 -2.80 -1.17
CA SER A 334 -0.15 -2.32 -0.79
C SER A 334 0.07 -2.40 0.73
N TYR A 335 -0.94 -2.08 1.55
CA TYR A 335 -0.84 -2.23 3.01
C TYR A 335 -0.52 -3.67 3.43
N VAL A 336 -1.24 -4.65 2.89
CA VAL A 336 -1.03 -6.08 3.19
C VAL A 336 0.38 -6.52 2.77
N HIS A 337 0.84 -6.09 1.59
CA HIS A 337 2.19 -6.41 1.11
C HIS A 337 3.31 -5.79 1.95
N ARG A 338 3.08 -4.58 2.50
CA ARG A 338 4.03 -3.91 3.40
C ARG A 338 4.12 -4.63 4.74
N ILE A 339 2.99 -4.92 5.38
CA ILE A 339 3.01 -5.58 6.70
C ILE A 339 3.45 -7.05 6.62
N GLY A 340 3.30 -7.70 5.45
CA GLY A 340 3.86 -9.03 5.16
C GLY A 340 5.41 -9.07 5.09
N ARG A 341 6.09 -7.96 5.38
CA ARG A 341 7.55 -7.91 5.56
C ARG A 341 8.00 -8.29 6.97
N THR A 342 7.09 -8.30 7.96
CA THR A 342 7.34 -8.79 9.31
C THR A 342 6.60 -10.11 9.58
N ALA A 343 6.71 -10.65 10.79
CA ALA A 343 6.08 -11.89 11.25
C ALA A 343 6.34 -13.12 10.37
N ARG A 344 7.57 -13.23 9.85
CA ARG A 344 8.03 -14.38 9.06
C ARG A 344 8.53 -15.51 9.96
N ALA A 345 8.53 -16.74 9.45
CA ALA A 345 8.97 -17.94 10.16
C ALA A 345 8.28 -18.16 11.53
N GLY A 346 7.02 -17.76 11.67
CA GLY A 346 6.23 -17.96 12.90
C GLY A 346 6.51 -16.95 14.02
N ARG A 347 7.40 -15.97 13.82
CA ARG A 347 7.65 -14.89 14.79
C ARG A 347 6.46 -13.92 14.84
N ALA A 348 6.27 -13.28 15.98
CA ALA A 348 5.34 -12.16 16.09
C ALA A 348 5.92 -10.93 15.37
N GLY A 349 5.05 -10.10 14.80
CA GLY A 349 5.45 -8.84 14.18
C GLY A 349 4.48 -7.73 14.51
N LYS A 350 4.93 -6.49 14.47
CA LYS A 350 4.10 -5.31 14.76
C LYS A 350 4.10 -4.37 13.56
N ALA A 351 2.91 -3.97 13.13
CA ALA A 351 2.71 -3.00 12.08
C ALA A 351 2.07 -1.72 12.64
N ILE A 352 2.71 -0.57 12.41
CA ILE A 352 2.23 0.73 12.89
C ILE A 352 1.91 1.60 11.67
N LEU A 353 0.70 2.15 11.61
CA LEU A 353 0.25 3.02 10.53
C LEU A 353 0.09 4.46 11.00
N PHE A 354 0.80 5.41 10.38
CA PHE A 354 0.57 6.83 10.61
C PHE A 354 -0.60 7.33 9.77
N VAL A 355 -1.55 7.99 10.43
CA VAL A 355 -2.80 8.47 9.82
C VAL A 355 -2.99 9.95 10.14
N THR A 356 -2.90 10.80 9.13
CA THR A 356 -3.31 12.20 9.27
C THR A 356 -4.84 12.33 9.28
N PRO A 357 -5.41 13.43 9.80
CA PRO A 357 -6.87 13.63 9.83
C PRO A 357 -7.54 13.52 8.45
N ARG A 358 -6.84 13.89 7.37
CA ARG A 358 -7.35 13.79 5.99
C ARG A 358 -7.36 12.36 5.45
N GLN A 359 -6.61 11.45 6.07
CA GLN A 359 -6.39 10.08 5.61
C GLN A 359 -7.26 9.04 6.33
N THR A 360 -8.15 9.44 7.25
CA THR A 360 -9.06 8.53 7.97
C THR A 360 -9.92 7.67 7.03
N ARG A 361 -10.30 8.19 5.86
CA ARG A 361 -11.04 7.40 4.85
C ARG A 361 -10.20 6.24 4.30
N MET A 362 -8.91 6.47 4.07
CA MET A 362 -7.98 5.45 3.57
C MET A 362 -7.72 4.39 4.63
N GLN A 363 -7.58 4.79 5.91
CA GLN A 363 -7.51 3.84 7.04
C GLN A 363 -8.74 2.93 7.07
N ARG A 364 -9.95 3.48 6.97
CA ARG A 364 -11.19 2.68 6.95
C ARG A 364 -11.26 1.73 5.76
N ALA A 365 -10.76 2.15 4.59
CA ALA A 365 -10.69 1.29 3.42
C ALA A 365 -9.73 0.09 3.65
N ILE A 366 -8.61 0.33 4.35
CA ILE A 366 -7.70 -0.74 4.77
C ILE A 366 -8.42 -1.72 5.71
N GLU A 367 -9.07 -1.23 6.76
CA GLU A 367 -9.80 -2.08 7.73
C GLU A 367 -10.91 -2.91 7.08
N GLN A 368 -11.66 -2.30 6.14
CA GLN A 368 -12.72 -2.99 5.41
C GLN A 368 -12.15 -4.09 4.51
N PHE A 369 -10.99 -3.85 3.89
CA PHE A 369 -10.35 -4.80 2.99
C PHE A 369 -9.67 -5.95 3.73
N THR A 370 -9.02 -5.67 4.86
CA THR A 370 -8.40 -6.71 5.70
C THR A 370 -9.43 -7.47 6.54
N GLY A 371 -10.62 -6.89 6.75
CA GLY A 371 -11.64 -7.44 7.64
C GLY A 371 -11.25 -7.32 9.12
N GLN A 372 -10.21 -6.55 9.46
CA GLN A 372 -9.72 -6.34 10.81
C GLN A 372 -9.66 -4.85 11.14
N ARG A 373 -10.05 -4.50 12.37
CA ARG A 373 -9.86 -3.13 12.87
C ARG A 373 -8.43 -2.95 13.34
N LEU A 374 -7.84 -1.82 13.01
CA LEU A 374 -6.52 -1.44 13.50
C LEU A 374 -6.67 -0.97 14.95
N ALA A 375 -5.79 -1.43 15.84
CA ALA A 375 -5.81 -0.98 17.23
C ALA A 375 -5.29 0.46 17.32
N ALA A 376 -6.04 1.36 17.94
CA ALA A 376 -5.59 2.73 18.17
C ALA A 376 -4.44 2.73 19.17
N MET A 377 -3.34 3.41 18.85
CA MET A 377 -2.25 3.65 19.78
C MET A 377 -1.92 5.15 19.84
N LYS A 378 -1.42 5.59 21.00
CA LYS A 378 -0.94 6.96 21.18
C LYS A 378 0.54 7.03 20.82
N VAL A 379 0.98 8.20 20.35
CA VAL A 379 2.42 8.50 20.29
C VAL A 379 2.92 8.53 21.74
N PRO A 380 4.04 7.85 22.05
CA PRO A 380 4.65 7.94 23.37
C PRO A 380 4.98 9.40 23.70
N SER A 381 4.63 9.84 24.91
CA SER A 381 5.01 11.16 25.37
C SER A 381 6.51 11.23 25.66
N ARG A 382 7.04 12.45 25.80
CA ARG A 382 8.43 12.64 26.25
C ARG A 382 8.69 12.02 27.61
N ALA A 383 7.68 11.99 28.48
CA ALA A 383 7.76 11.34 29.79
C ALA A 383 7.85 9.81 29.64
N ASP A 384 7.07 9.21 28.73
CA ASP A 384 7.13 7.77 28.45
C ASP A 384 8.51 7.36 27.91
N VAL A 385 9.05 8.17 27.00
CA VAL A 385 10.40 7.98 26.45
C VAL A 385 11.47 8.07 27.56
N ALA A 386 11.39 9.09 28.42
CA ALA A 386 12.31 9.24 29.55
C ALA A 386 12.22 8.08 30.55
N ALA A 387 11.01 7.62 30.85
CA ALA A 387 10.77 6.47 31.72
C ALA A 387 11.35 5.18 31.12
N ARG A 388 11.17 4.96 29.81
CA ARG A 388 11.74 3.79 29.10
C ARG A 388 13.26 3.81 29.11
N ARG A 389 13.88 4.95 28.80
CA ARG A 389 15.35 5.13 28.87
C ARG A 389 15.88 4.83 30.28
N THR A 390 15.20 5.34 31.30
CA THR A 390 15.55 5.10 32.70
C THR A 390 15.44 3.61 33.05
N ALA A 391 14.39 2.93 32.58
CA ALA A 391 14.22 1.49 32.80
C ALA A 391 15.31 0.65 32.14
N LEU A 392 15.67 0.95 30.88
CA LEU A 392 16.75 0.26 30.16
C LEU A 392 18.12 0.52 30.80
N PHE A 393 18.40 1.76 31.19
CA PHE A 393 19.64 2.11 31.89
C PHE A 393 19.74 1.39 33.24
N LYS A 394 18.64 1.33 34.02
CA LYS A 394 18.58 0.57 35.27
C LYS A 394 18.83 -0.92 35.04
N ALA A 395 18.24 -1.51 34.00
CA ALA A 395 18.46 -2.91 33.68
C ALA A 395 19.93 -3.20 33.33
N ARG A 396 20.57 -2.32 32.53
CA ARG A 396 22.00 -2.41 32.23
C ARG A 396 22.85 -2.29 33.49
N LEU A 397 22.55 -1.33 34.35
CA LEU A 397 23.28 -1.11 35.59
C LEU A 397 23.15 -2.32 36.53
N LEU A 398 21.95 -2.89 36.67
CA LEU A 398 21.73 -4.12 37.45
C LEU A 398 22.49 -5.32 36.87
N LYS A 399 22.60 -5.43 35.54
CA LYS A 399 23.39 -6.48 34.90
C LYS A 399 24.88 -6.31 35.18
N THR A 400 25.41 -5.09 35.07
CA THR A 400 26.82 -4.80 35.40
C THR A 400 27.12 -4.99 36.88
N LEU A 401 26.15 -4.72 37.77
CA LEU A 401 26.27 -5.02 39.20
C LEU A 401 26.38 -6.52 39.52
N GLN A 402 26.02 -7.40 38.56
CA GLN A 402 26.18 -8.84 38.69
C GLN A 402 27.52 -9.35 38.15
N ASP A 403 28.34 -8.49 37.52
CA ASP A 403 29.70 -8.87 37.09
C ASP A 403 30.67 -8.87 38.28
N GLU A 404 31.61 -9.82 38.29
CA GLU A 404 32.50 -10.09 39.43
C GLU A 404 33.68 -9.10 39.57
N ASP A 405 33.90 -8.19 38.60
CA ASP A 405 35.08 -7.30 38.54
C ASP A 405 34.80 -5.84 39.01
N LEU A 406 34.04 -5.66 40.09
CA LEU A 406 33.71 -4.32 40.62
C LEU A 406 34.63 -3.81 41.72
N ASP A 407 35.50 -4.65 42.27
CA ASP A 407 36.33 -4.34 43.45
C ASP A 407 37.21 -3.10 43.27
N VAL A 408 37.83 -2.95 42.08
CA VAL A 408 38.69 -1.80 41.77
C VAL A 408 37.88 -0.50 41.72
N TYR A 409 36.64 -0.55 41.25
CA TYR A 409 35.77 0.61 41.16
C TYR A 409 35.15 0.96 42.51
N LEU A 410 34.87 -0.03 43.35
CA LEU A 410 34.42 0.19 44.73
C LEU A 410 35.50 0.92 45.54
N ALA A 411 36.75 0.44 45.48
CA ALA A 411 37.88 1.11 46.14
C ALA A 411 38.06 2.57 45.69
N LEU A 412 37.91 2.84 44.39
CA LEU A 412 37.96 4.21 43.85
C LEU A 412 36.83 5.09 44.38
N VAL A 413 35.61 4.57 44.48
CA VAL A 413 34.45 5.33 45.00
C VAL A 413 34.60 5.61 46.50
N GLU A 414 35.16 4.67 47.26
CA GLU A 414 35.50 4.84 48.68
C GLU A 414 36.58 5.91 48.87
N GLU A 415 37.68 5.86 48.11
CA GLU A 415 38.74 6.88 48.13
C GLU A 415 38.18 8.28 47.82
N LEU A 416 37.36 8.40 46.77
CA LEU A 416 36.69 9.66 46.42
C LEU A 416 35.76 10.17 47.54
N SER A 417 35.12 9.28 48.30
CA SER A 417 34.27 9.65 49.44
C SER A 417 35.11 10.24 50.57
N GLU A 418 36.24 9.61 50.88
CA GLU A 418 37.17 10.08 51.92
C GLU A 418 37.80 11.44 51.55
N GLU A 419 38.26 11.61 50.30
CA GLU A 419 38.89 12.85 49.86
C GLU A 419 37.93 14.03 49.75
N SER A 420 36.71 13.79 49.24
CA SER A 420 35.73 14.85 48.99
C SER A 420 34.80 15.14 50.17
N GLY A 421 34.73 14.24 51.16
CA GLY A 421 33.78 14.28 52.26
C GLY A 421 32.31 14.11 51.82
N LYS A 422 32.08 13.55 50.63
CA LYS A 422 30.75 13.32 50.04
C LYS A 422 30.29 11.89 50.26
N ASP A 423 28.98 11.70 50.37
CA ASP A 423 28.41 10.37 50.55
C ASP A 423 28.57 9.53 49.26
N LEU A 424 28.69 8.21 49.42
CA LEU A 424 28.80 7.26 48.31
C LEU A 424 27.64 7.40 47.32
N ALA A 425 26.43 7.73 47.80
CA ALA A 425 25.27 7.98 46.96
C ALA A 425 25.42 9.23 46.07
N GLU A 426 26.07 10.29 46.57
CA GLU A 426 26.33 11.51 45.79
C GLU A 426 27.36 11.24 44.68
N ILE A 427 28.39 10.47 44.99
CA ILE A 427 29.43 10.06 44.03
C ILE A 427 28.83 9.13 42.98
N ALA A 428 28.01 8.15 43.39
CA ALA A 428 27.29 7.27 42.47
C ALA A 428 26.33 8.06 41.55
N ALA A 429 25.64 9.07 42.08
CA ALA A 429 24.78 9.94 41.28
C ALA A 429 25.58 10.74 40.22
N ALA A 430 26.78 11.23 40.58
CA ALA A 430 27.70 11.88 39.65
C ALA A 430 28.20 10.92 38.56
N ALA A 431 28.59 9.70 38.95
CA ALA A 431 29.01 8.65 38.02
C ALA A 431 27.88 8.24 37.06
N VAL A 432 26.65 8.09 37.56
CA VAL A 432 25.46 7.82 36.74
C VAL A 432 25.20 8.95 35.73
N ARG A 433 25.36 10.21 36.15
CA ARG A 433 25.21 11.36 35.25
C ARG A 433 26.27 11.35 34.15
N LEU A 434 27.53 11.02 34.47
CA LEU A 434 28.61 10.93 33.50
C LEU A 434 28.43 9.75 32.53
N ALA A 435 28.11 8.56 33.04
CA ALA A 435 27.93 7.34 32.25
C ALA A 435 26.77 7.44 31.24
N ARG A 436 25.77 8.28 31.53
CA ARG A 436 24.63 8.53 30.64
C ARG A 436 24.96 9.47 29.48
N GLY A 437 25.92 10.38 29.63
CA GLY A 437 26.20 11.46 28.68
C GLY A 437 25.04 12.47 28.54
N ASP A 438 24.91 13.07 27.36
CA ASP A 438 24.07 14.25 27.08
C ASP A 438 22.55 14.01 27.04
N LYS A 439 22.08 12.76 27.13
CA LYS A 439 20.64 12.44 27.05
C LYS A 439 19.95 12.60 28.42
N PRO A 440 19.03 13.54 28.65
CA PRO A 440 18.38 13.72 29.96
C PRO A 440 17.58 12.48 30.40
N LEU A 441 17.71 12.06 31.68
CA LEU A 441 16.81 11.10 32.37
C LEU A 441 15.50 11.77 32.76
N ASP A 442 15.60 13.07 33.04
CA ASP A 442 14.48 13.89 33.45
C ASP A 442 14.25 14.92 32.36
N VAL A 443 13.09 14.85 31.73
CA VAL A 443 12.61 15.94 30.88
C VAL A 443 11.64 16.67 31.80
N PRO A 444 11.91 17.92 32.24
CA PRO A 444 10.91 18.68 32.99
C PRO A 444 9.61 18.61 32.20
N PRO A 445 8.44 18.44 32.86
CA PRO A 445 7.18 18.26 32.17
C PRO A 445 6.98 19.44 31.23
N ALA A 446 7.33 19.25 29.96
CA ALA A 446 6.89 20.12 28.90
C ALA A 446 5.38 20.00 28.97
N ALA A 447 4.69 21.15 29.08
CA ALA A 447 3.23 21.23 29.13
C ALA A 447 2.67 20.10 28.27
N GLU A 448 1.93 19.20 28.93
CA GLU A 448 1.38 18.01 28.28
C GLU A 448 0.83 18.44 26.92
N PRO A 449 1.20 17.77 25.80
CA PRO A 449 0.53 18.06 24.55
C PRO A 449 -0.95 17.88 24.81
N GLU A 450 -1.72 18.97 24.72
CA GLU A 450 -3.14 18.95 25.08
C GLU A 450 -3.78 17.75 24.39
N PRO A 451 -4.54 16.91 25.14
CA PRO A 451 -5.09 15.70 24.58
C PRO A 451 -5.89 16.04 23.33
N ILE A 452 -5.42 15.53 22.18
CA ILE A 452 -6.13 15.66 20.91
C ILE A 452 -7.41 14.83 21.02
N GLY A 453 -8.49 15.52 21.37
CA GLY A 453 -9.87 15.07 21.28
C GLY A 453 -10.41 14.36 22.53
N TYR A 454 -11.30 15.04 23.25
CA TYR A 454 -12.36 14.43 24.07
C TYR A 454 -13.61 15.34 24.11
N PRO A 455 -14.80 14.79 24.39
CA PRO A 455 -16.08 15.37 23.98
C PRO A 455 -16.48 16.54 24.88
N LEU A 456 -16.70 17.72 24.28
CA LEU A 456 -17.28 18.86 24.99
C LEU A 456 -18.75 18.58 25.36
N PRO A 457 -19.20 18.93 26.60
CA PRO A 457 -20.61 18.86 27.01
C PRO A 457 -21.50 19.79 26.18
N VAL A 458 -22.79 19.46 26.11
CA VAL A 458 -23.77 19.97 25.12
C VAL A 458 -24.28 21.39 25.39
N GLU A 459 -23.85 22.06 26.46
CA GLU A 459 -24.24 23.45 26.76
C GLU A 459 -23.01 24.24 27.21
N THR A 460 -22.35 24.90 26.27
CA THR A 460 -21.27 25.86 26.55
C THR A 460 -21.66 27.22 25.98
N GLU A 461 -21.33 28.28 26.72
CA GLU A 461 -21.43 29.65 26.22
C GLU A 461 -20.70 29.76 24.87
N THR A 462 -21.29 30.49 23.94
CA THR A 462 -20.79 30.63 22.57
C THR A 462 -20.03 31.95 22.44
N ALA A 463 -18.75 31.89 22.10
CA ALA A 463 -17.95 33.04 21.75
C ALA A 463 -18.04 33.30 20.24
N MET A 464 -18.27 34.55 19.84
CA MET A 464 -18.34 34.94 18.43
C MET A 464 -16.94 35.33 17.92
N LEU A 465 -16.56 34.76 16.78
CA LEU A 465 -15.34 35.09 16.06
C LEU A 465 -15.68 35.83 14.76
N TYR A 466 -14.85 36.79 14.40
CA TYR A 466 -14.88 37.55 13.16
C TYR A 466 -13.84 37.00 12.19
N ILE A 467 -14.25 36.74 10.95
CA ILE A 467 -13.41 36.34 9.82
C ILE A 467 -13.50 37.45 8.78
N ASP A 468 -12.37 37.97 8.32
CA ASP A 468 -12.26 39.10 7.36
C ASP A 468 -12.59 38.74 5.90
N ALA A 469 -13.49 37.78 5.70
CA ALA A 469 -13.95 37.37 4.39
C ALA A 469 -15.44 37.02 4.42
N GLY A 470 -16.17 37.43 3.39
CA GLY A 470 -17.63 37.30 3.27
C GLY A 470 -18.12 36.79 1.90
N ARG A 471 -19.35 37.14 1.51
CA ARG A 471 -19.99 36.70 0.26
C ARG A 471 -19.22 37.10 -0.99
N LYS A 472 -18.57 38.27 -1.00
CA LYS A 472 -17.75 38.71 -2.15
C LYS A 472 -16.52 37.82 -2.37
N ALA A 473 -16.00 37.21 -1.31
CA ALA A 473 -14.96 36.17 -1.38
C ALA A 473 -15.54 34.78 -1.75
N GLY A 474 -16.86 34.68 -1.97
CA GLY A 474 -17.55 33.46 -2.31
C GLY A 474 -17.76 32.49 -1.14
N LEU A 475 -17.61 32.94 0.10
CA LEU A 475 -17.73 32.07 1.27
C LEU A 475 -19.16 31.56 1.47
N ARG A 476 -19.26 30.26 1.74
CA ARG A 476 -20.49 29.59 2.17
C ARG A 476 -20.32 29.10 3.61
N PRO A 477 -21.42 28.87 4.35
CA PRO A 477 -21.32 28.36 5.71
C PRO A 477 -20.53 27.05 5.81
N ALA A 478 -20.67 26.17 4.81
CA ALA A 478 -19.92 24.91 4.73
C ALA A 478 -18.40 25.11 4.60
N ASP A 479 -17.94 26.20 3.98
CA ASP A 479 -16.52 26.50 3.84
C ASP A 479 -15.91 26.94 5.19
N ILE A 480 -16.66 27.72 5.97
CA ILE A 480 -16.26 28.17 7.32
C ILE A 480 -16.28 26.98 8.29
N VAL A 481 -17.35 26.18 8.27
CA VAL A 481 -17.43 24.93 9.05
C VAL A 481 -16.28 24.01 8.68
N GLY A 482 -16.02 23.83 7.38
CA GLY A 482 -14.92 23.00 6.90
C GLY A 482 -13.56 23.50 7.37
N ALA A 483 -13.30 24.80 7.26
CA ALA A 483 -12.03 25.37 7.70
C ALA A 483 -11.82 25.22 9.21
N ILE A 484 -12.80 25.61 10.03
CA ILE A 484 -12.68 25.53 11.49
C ILE A 484 -12.64 24.07 11.96
N ALA A 485 -13.46 23.19 11.39
CA ALA A 485 -13.44 21.78 11.77
C ALA A 485 -12.14 21.08 11.40
N ASN A 486 -11.52 21.48 10.27
CA ASN A 486 -10.27 20.87 9.81
C ASN A 486 -9.03 21.44 10.50
N GLU A 487 -8.95 22.77 10.66
CA GLU A 487 -7.77 23.43 11.24
C GLU A 487 -7.78 23.35 12.76
N ALA A 488 -8.94 23.60 13.39
CA ALA A 488 -9.07 23.60 14.85
C ALA A 488 -9.54 22.27 15.45
N ASN A 489 -9.75 21.24 14.63
CA ASN A 489 -10.25 19.92 15.05
C ASN A 489 -11.55 19.98 15.89
N LEU A 490 -12.41 20.97 15.60
CA LEU A 490 -13.69 21.17 16.27
C LEU A 490 -14.81 20.53 15.44
N PRO A 491 -15.49 19.46 15.91
CA PRO A 491 -16.56 18.84 15.13
C PRO A 491 -17.62 19.87 14.73
N GLY A 492 -18.05 19.88 13.47
CA GLY A 492 -18.97 20.89 12.95
C GLY A 492 -20.29 21.02 13.72
N LYS A 493 -20.70 20.00 14.47
CA LYS A 493 -21.86 20.02 15.38
C LYS A 493 -21.71 20.98 16.57
N TYR A 494 -20.49 21.38 16.92
CA TYR A 494 -20.18 22.33 17.99
C TYR A 494 -19.91 23.74 17.45
N ILE A 495 -19.87 23.91 16.13
CA ILE A 495 -19.82 25.24 15.51
C ILE A 495 -21.23 25.80 15.57
N GLY A 496 -21.36 26.93 16.27
CA GLY A 496 -22.61 27.64 16.50
C GLY A 496 -23.07 28.42 15.27
N PRO A 497 -23.89 29.48 15.47
CA PRO A 497 -24.46 30.25 14.37
C PRO A 497 -23.36 30.87 13.50
N ILE A 498 -23.59 30.84 12.18
CA ILE A 498 -22.71 31.46 11.17
C ILE A 498 -23.51 32.52 10.43
N GLU A 499 -23.02 33.76 10.46
CA GLU A 499 -23.56 34.88 9.71
C GLU A 499 -22.52 35.33 8.69
N ILE A 500 -22.90 35.37 7.40
CA ILE A 500 -22.00 35.78 6.32
C ILE A 500 -22.53 37.09 5.72
N PHE A 501 -21.73 38.15 5.89
CA PHE A 501 -21.92 39.48 5.31
C PHE A 501 -21.12 39.59 4.00
N ASP A 502 -21.19 40.73 3.32
CA ASP A 502 -20.54 40.89 2.02
C ASP A 502 -19.01 40.81 2.12
N ASP A 503 -18.43 41.47 3.12
CA ASP A 503 -16.97 41.60 3.28
C ASP A 503 -16.42 40.77 4.46
N TYR A 504 -17.27 40.28 5.36
CA TYR A 504 -16.84 39.53 6.55
C TYR A 504 -17.85 38.45 6.96
N SER A 505 -17.44 37.58 7.89
CA SER A 505 -18.29 36.54 8.48
C SER A 505 -18.13 36.49 9.99
N LEU A 506 -19.22 36.16 10.69
CA LEU A 506 -19.25 35.88 12.12
C LEU A 506 -19.56 34.41 12.35
N VAL A 507 -18.84 33.76 13.26
CA VAL A 507 -19.02 32.36 13.60
C VAL A 507 -18.97 32.14 15.11
N GLY A 508 -20.00 31.48 15.64
CA GLY A 508 -20.02 31.04 17.03
C GLY A 508 -19.18 29.78 17.22
N VAL A 509 -18.31 29.78 18.23
CA VAL A 509 -17.62 28.57 18.71
C VAL A 509 -17.76 28.48 20.23
N PRO A 510 -17.62 27.29 20.84
CA PRO A 510 -17.63 27.16 22.30
C PRO A 510 -16.54 28.06 22.91
N THR A 511 -16.85 28.80 23.97
CA THR A 511 -15.88 29.69 24.64
C THR A 511 -14.59 28.95 25.01
N GLN A 512 -14.69 27.68 25.42
CA GLN A 512 -13.54 26.82 25.73
C GLN A 512 -12.64 26.53 24.53
N ALA A 513 -13.21 26.49 23.31
CA ALA A 513 -12.48 26.24 22.07
C ALA A 513 -12.00 27.53 21.38
N GLN A 514 -12.32 28.71 21.93
CA GLN A 514 -12.04 30.00 21.28
C GLN A 514 -10.54 30.22 21.02
N ALA A 515 -9.69 29.98 22.03
CA ALA A 515 -8.24 30.15 21.89
C ALA A 515 -7.63 29.16 20.89
N GLN A 516 -8.09 27.90 20.92
CA GLN A 516 -7.68 26.87 19.98
C GLN A 516 -8.04 27.24 18.54
N VAL A 517 -9.28 27.69 18.30
CA VAL A 517 -9.74 28.10 16.97
C VAL A 517 -8.95 29.31 16.47
N LEU A 518 -8.70 30.33 17.30
CA LEU A 518 -7.91 31.50 16.92
C LEU A 518 -6.46 31.13 16.56
N SER A 519 -5.82 30.28 17.36
CA SER A 519 -4.45 29.84 17.10
C SER A 519 -4.34 28.94 15.87
N ALA A 520 -5.31 28.05 15.66
CA ALA A 520 -5.30 27.12 14.53
C ALA A 520 -5.62 27.81 13.20
N MET A 521 -6.51 28.80 13.23
CA MET A 521 -6.91 29.56 12.05
C MET A 521 -5.98 30.75 11.75
N ALA A 522 -5.00 31.04 12.62
CA ALA A 522 -4.00 32.07 12.39
C ALA A 522 -3.14 31.76 11.15
N GLY A 523 -3.39 32.45 10.04
CA GLY A 523 -2.74 32.20 8.75
C GLY A 523 -3.33 31.04 7.94
N ALA A 524 -4.49 30.51 8.34
CA ALA A 524 -5.21 29.53 7.56
C ALA A 524 -5.77 30.14 6.27
N THR A 525 -5.94 29.30 5.25
CA THR A 525 -6.59 29.71 3.99
C THR A 525 -7.98 29.10 3.89
N VAL A 526 -8.98 29.93 3.63
CA VAL A 526 -10.34 29.46 3.34
C VAL A 526 -10.57 29.63 1.84
N ARG A 527 -10.81 28.52 1.14
CA ARG A 527 -10.85 28.45 -0.34
C ARG A 527 -9.59 28.98 -1.03
N GLY A 528 -8.42 28.81 -0.40
CA GLY A 528 -7.13 29.24 -0.95
C GLY A 528 -6.83 30.75 -0.79
N GLN A 529 -7.68 31.50 -0.09
CA GLN A 529 -7.41 32.89 0.28
C GLN A 529 -7.00 32.96 1.75
N ALA A 530 -5.95 33.71 2.07
CA ALA A 530 -5.56 33.97 3.45
C ALA A 530 -6.64 34.80 4.15
N THR A 531 -7.10 34.34 5.31
CA THR A 531 -8.11 35.02 6.10
C THR A 531 -7.60 35.26 7.50
N ASN A 532 -7.80 36.46 8.04
CA ASN A 532 -7.57 36.74 9.45
C ASN A 532 -8.82 36.44 10.27
N ILE A 533 -8.57 35.86 11.44
CA ILE A 533 -9.59 35.58 12.44
C ILE A 533 -9.30 36.38 13.71
N ARG A 534 -10.33 36.92 14.35
CA ARG A 534 -10.23 37.63 15.63
C ARG A 534 -11.51 37.44 16.46
N PRO A 535 -11.50 37.68 17.78
CA PRO A 535 -12.74 37.83 18.54
C PRO A 535 -13.65 38.92 17.95
N ALA A 536 -14.95 38.65 17.88
CA ALA A 536 -15.95 39.63 17.44
C ALA A 536 -16.22 40.66 18.54
N THR A 537 -16.40 41.92 18.16
CA THR A 537 -16.71 43.04 19.05
C THR A 537 -18.16 43.46 18.90
N SER A 538 -18.70 44.23 19.86
CA SER A 538 -20.08 44.75 19.82
C SER A 538 -20.38 45.68 18.62
N ARG A 539 -19.34 46.16 17.91
CA ARG A 539 -19.48 46.93 16.66
C ARG A 539 -19.73 46.04 15.44
N ASP A 540 -19.29 44.78 15.48
CA ASP A 540 -19.37 43.84 14.35
C ASP A 540 -20.78 43.24 14.17
N SER A 541 -21.60 43.24 15.23
CA SER A 541 -23.00 42.78 15.23
C SER A 541 -24.03 43.89 14.91
N GLY A 542 -23.58 45.14 14.73
CA GLY A 542 -24.43 46.32 14.59
C GLY A 542 -24.62 46.87 13.17
N SER A 543 -23.94 46.32 12.16
CA SER A 543 -24.07 46.81 10.77
C SER A 543 -25.33 46.25 10.10
N ARG A 544 -26.48 46.87 10.37
CA ARG A 544 -27.65 46.76 9.50
C ARG A 544 -27.37 47.57 8.25
N ASP A 545 -26.89 46.90 7.20
CA ASP A 545 -26.87 47.49 5.86
C ASP A 545 -28.29 47.89 5.44
N ARG A 546 -28.48 49.20 5.33
CA ARG A 546 -29.67 49.82 4.77
C ARG A 546 -29.55 49.81 3.25
N SER A 547 -30.15 48.85 2.57
CA SER A 547 -30.71 49.09 1.24
C SER A 547 -31.91 48.17 1.01
N GLY A 548 -33.05 48.78 0.69
CA GLY A 548 -34.36 48.21 0.96
C GLY A 548 -34.86 47.22 -0.08
N HIS A 549 -35.90 46.47 0.30
CA HIS A 549 -37.11 46.30 -0.51
C HIS A 549 -38.30 45.94 0.41
N LYS A 550 -39.47 46.45 0.01
CA LYS A 550 -40.68 46.68 0.81
C LYS A 550 -41.24 45.47 1.55
N ALA A 551 -41.76 45.75 2.74
CA ALA A 551 -42.60 44.85 3.51
C ALA A 551 -44.10 44.94 3.10
N THR A 552 -44.81 43.84 3.42
CA THR A 552 -46.19 43.69 3.95
C THR A 552 -47.21 42.96 3.06
N PRO A 553 -48.24 42.27 3.63
CA PRO A 553 -48.40 41.77 5.01
C PRO A 553 -48.95 40.32 5.19
N ARG A 554 -48.68 39.82 6.41
CA ARG A 554 -49.30 38.77 7.25
C ARG A 554 -50.67 38.19 6.88
N ASP A 555 -50.85 36.89 7.18
CA ASP A 555 -51.89 36.47 8.14
C ASP A 555 -51.53 35.16 8.89
N THR A 556 -52.01 35.15 10.13
CA THR A 556 -52.10 34.18 11.22
C THR A 556 -52.52 32.77 10.76
N GLY A 557 -52.30 31.66 11.46
CA GLY A 557 -51.99 31.37 12.85
C GLY A 557 -52.07 29.84 13.07
N THR A 558 -51.44 29.38 14.16
CA THR A 558 -51.83 28.22 15.00
C THR A 558 -52.25 26.89 14.35
N ARG A 559 -51.44 25.83 14.54
CA ARG A 559 -51.77 24.69 15.42
C ARG A 559 -50.71 23.57 15.37
N LYS A 560 -50.35 23.12 16.57
CA LYS A 560 -49.70 21.83 16.90
C LYS A 560 -50.80 20.75 17.05
N PRO A 561 -50.45 19.47 17.29
CA PRO A 561 -49.90 18.43 16.42
C PRO A 561 -50.94 17.28 16.24
N PRO A 562 -50.63 16.11 15.65
CA PRO A 562 -50.47 14.95 16.55
C PRO A 562 -49.53 13.82 16.06
N SER A 563 -49.45 12.83 16.94
CA SER A 563 -48.54 11.71 17.09
C SER A 563 -48.94 10.40 16.40
N HIS A 564 -47.91 9.62 16.06
CA HIS A 564 -47.74 8.17 16.26
C HIS A 564 -48.67 7.11 15.62
N LYS A 565 -47.95 6.14 15.01
CA LYS A 565 -48.06 4.65 15.07
C LYS A 565 -48.57 3.90 13.82
N SER A 566 -47.58 3.28 13.16
CA SER A 566 -47.40 1.82 12.96
C SER A 566 -48.36 0.98 12.09
N ALA A 567 -47.81 0.56 10.93
CA ALA A 567 -47.79 -0.80 10.37
C ALA A 567 -49.10 -1.41 9.78
N PRO A 568 -49.06 -2.55 9.03
CA PRO A 568 -48.21 -2.90 7.87
C PRO A 568 -48.95 -3.70 6.75
N ARG A 569 -48.18 -4.12 5.71
CA ARG A 569 -48.28 -5.36 4.88
C ARG A 569 -49.16 -5.47 3.61
N GLU A 570 -48.47 -6.07 2.62
CA GLU A 570 -48.85 -7.15 1.68
C GLU A 570 -49.52 -6.91 0.30
N SER A 571 -48.72 -7.29 -0.72
CA SER A 571 -48.99 -8.11 -1.91
C SER A 571 -50.34 -8.04 -2.63
N GLU A 572 -50.30 -7.88 -3.97
CA GLU A 572 -50.67 -8.97 -4.89
C GLU A 572 -50.39 -8.68 -6.38
N ARG A 573 -50.29 -9.78 -7.13
CA ARG A 573 -49.97 -9.94 -8.56
C ARG A 573 -51.18 -9.65 -9.48
N ARG A 574 -50.89 -9.33 -10.75
CA ARG A 574 -51.37 -9.95 -12.03
C ARG A 574 -51.34 -8.90 -13.15
N GLU A 575 -50.60 -9.07 -14.25
CA GLU A 575 -50.66 -10.03 -15.36
C GLU A 575 -51.41 -9.48 -16.58
N SER A 576 -50.80 -9.71 -17.75
CA SER A 576 -51.37 -9.86 -19.10
C SER A 576 -51.37 -8.68 -20.09
N ALA A 577 -50.75 -8.98 -21.25
CA ALA A 577 -51.35 -8.97 -22.59
C ALA A 577 -50.60 -8.17 -23.67
N ARG A 578 -50.02 -8.97 -24.58
CA ARG A 578 -49.51 -8.70 -25.93
C ARG A 578 -50.45 -7.85 -26.80
N HIS A 579 -49.87 -6.96 -27.62
CA HIS A 579 -50.23 -6.85 -29.04
C HIS A 579 -49.10 -6.24 -29.89
N LYS A 580 -48.66 -6.99 -30.90
CA LYS A 580 -48.02 -6.58 -32.17
C LYS A 580 -49.09 -6.78 -33.27
N PRO A 581 -48.89 -6.50 -34.58
CA PRO A 581 -47.86 -5.71 -35.29
C PRO A 581 -48.48 -4.81 -36.40
N ARG A 582 -47.66 -4.08 -37.19
CA ARG A 582 -47.90 -3.90 -38.64
C ARG A 582 -46.64 -3.46 -39.40
N HIS A 583 -46.69 -3.77 -40.70
CA HIS A 583 -45.64 -4.14 -41.64
C HIS A 583 -45.19 -2.99 -42.57
N ASP A 584 -43.94 -3.10 -43.04
CA ASP A 584 -43.38 -2.85 -44.38
C ASP A 584 -43.66 -1.56 -45.18
N LYS A 585 -42.57 -0.98 -45.71
CA LYS A 585 -42.29 -1.06 -47.17
C LYS A 585 -40.83 -0.75 -47.56
N LYS A 586 -40.29 -1.65 -48.38
CA LYS A 586 -39.05 -1.60 -49.17
C LYS A 586 -39.03 -0.48 -50.22
N ARG A 587 -37.84 0.00 -50.59
CA ARG A 587 -37.38 0.02 -52.00
C ARG A 587 -35.86 0.16 -52.13
N ALA A 588 -35.35 -0.38 -53.22
CA ALA A 588 -33.98 -0.79 -53.47
C ALA A 588 -33.26 0.08 -54.53
N SER A 589 -31.98 -0.26 -54.73
CA SER A 589 -31.12 -0.14 -55.94
C SER A 589 -30.25 1.11 -56.09
N SER A 590 -28.91 0.91 -56.08
CA SER A 590 -28.05 0.97 -57.28
C SER A 590 -26.55 0.85 -56.92
N LYS A 591 -25.88 -0.19 -57.44
CA LYS A 591 -24.46 -0.23 -57.83
C LYS A 591 -24.42 -0.04 -59.38
N PRO A 592 -23.28 0.04 -60.12
CA PRO A 592 -21.86 -0.20 -59.77
C PRO A 592 -20.84 0.80 -60.41
N THR A 593 -19.53 0.68 -60.14
CA THR A 593 -18.45 0.31 -61.11
C THR A 593 -17.03 0.81 -60.75
N ALA A 594 -16.04 -0.03 -61.14
CA ALA A 594 -14.66 0.28 -61.57
C ALA A 594 -13.46 0.32 -60.58
N SER A 595 -12.76 -0.82 -60.49
CA SER A 595 -11.27 -0.95 -60.47
C SER A 595 -10.73 -0.72 -61.93
N PRO A 596 -9.40 -0.65 -62.27
CA PRO A 596 -8.23 -1.26 -61.61
C PRO A 596 -6.86 -0.50 -61.72
N LYS A 597 -5.81 -0.97 -61.02
CA LYS A 597 -4.52 -1.37 -61.64
C LYS A 597 -3.46 -1.90 -60.66
N LYS A 598 -2.85 -3.00 -61.09
CA LYS A 598 -1.62 -3.65 -60.60
C LYS A 598 -0.40 -2.73 -60.66
N LYS A 599 0.57 -2.94 -59.76
CA LYS A 599 2.01 -3.04 -60.13
C LYS A 599 2.79 -3.88 -59.12
N SER A 600 3.39 -4.93 -59.66
CA SER A 600 4.46 -5.75 -59.10
C SER A 600 5.76 -4.96 -58.95
N PHE A 601 6.59 -5.29 -57.97
CA PHE A 601 8.05 -5.29 -58.16
C PHE A 601 8.71 -6.43 -57.37
N LYS A 602 9.58 -7.16 -58.07
CA LYS A 602 10.48 -8.21 -57.58
C LYS A 602 11.79 -7.59 -57.07
N ARG A 603 12.38 -8.25 -56.06
CA ARG A 603 13.81 -8.53 -55.78
C ARG A 603 14.86 -7.44 -55.98
N LYS A 604 15.62 -7.19 -54.91
CA LYS A 604 17.00 -7.70 -54.76
C LYS A 604 17.18 -8.26 -53.36
#